data_AF-A0AAE3AV90-F1
#
_entry.id   AF-A0AAE3AV90-F1
#
_cell.length_a   1.000
_cell.length_b   1.000
_cell.length_c   1.000
_cell.angle_alpha   90.00
_cell.angle_beta   90.00
_cell.angle_gamma   90.00
#
_symmetry.space_group_name_H-M   'P 1'
#
loop_
_entity.id
_entity.type
_entity.pdbx_description
1 polymer ?
#
loop_
_entity_poly.entity_id
_entity_poly.type
_entity_poly.pdbx_seq_one_letter_code
_entity_poly.pdbx_strand_id
1 'polypeptide(L)'
;MDVLKRVNRELDQEMRKQVDLIYSAAAIAFARYWDKGWGPERIRRIFDKTLETWNECGATNQISMIQMLENESGIELRIPETDKGWRELAYLNAKINVGRMSKAQMVYMRQRQKKWIGAMLMACLFLSLHRKYGFGKDRLVRLMGQIYEIETEYNFDRKKLVAACRTEAGVNLQHKFGG
;
A
#
# COMPACT_ATOMS: atom_id res chain seq x y z
N MET A 1 -14.76 24.96 -8.65
CA MET A 1 -14.08 24.06 -7.69
C MET A 1 -12.59 24.06 -8.04
N ASP A 2 -11.70 24.36 -7.09
CA ASP A 2 -10.25 24.38 -7.33
C ASP A 2 -9.78 23.00 -7.81
N VAL A 3 -9.15 22.95 -9.00
CA VAL A 3 -8.69 21.70 -9.63
C VAL A 3 -7.75 20.93 -8.71
N LEU A 4 -6.91 21.63 -7.94
CA LEU A 4 -6.00 21.00 -6.99
C LEU A 4 -6.77 20.32 -5.85
N LYS A 5 -7.81 20.98 -5.31
CA LYS A 5 -8.69 20.38 -4.30
C LYS A 5 -9.39 19.13 -4.81
N ARG A 6 -9.87 19.14 -6.07
CA ARG A 6 -10.51 17.96 -6.69
C ARG A 6 -9.53 16.80 -6.80
N VAL A 7 -8.33 17.03 -7.33
CA VAL A 7 -7.34 15.96 -7.52
C VAL A 7 -6.82 15.39 -6.20
N ASN A 8 -6.67 16.22 -5.15
CA ASN A 8 -6.36 15.71 -3.81
C ASN A 8 -7.49 14.83 -3.27
N ARG A 9 -8.76 15.25 -3.41
CA ARG A 9 -9.91 14.42 -3.01
C ARG A 9 -9.95 13.08 -3.74
N GLU A 10 -9.65 13.08 -5.03
CA GLU A 10 -9.55 11.84 -5.81
C GLU A 10 -8.39 10.93 -5.34
N LEU A 11 -7.27 11.52 -4.92
CA LEU A 11 -6.14 10.79 -4.35
C LEU A 11 -6.54 10.13 -3.03
N ASP A 12 -7.22 10.87 -2.15
CA ASP A 12 -7.70 10.35 -0.85
C ASP A 12 -8.74 9.24 -1.03
N GLN A 13 -9.61 9.37 -2.03
CA GLN A 13 -10.58 8.33 -2.36
C GLN A 13 -9.90 7.06 -2.87
N GLU A 14 -8.88 7.19 -3.71
CA GLU A 14 -8.09 6.05 -4.18
C GLU A 14 -7.29 5.43 -3.02
N MET A 15 -6.72 6.24 -2.13
CA MET A 15 -6.07 5.75 -0.89
C MET A 15 -7.01 4.86 -0.08
N ARG A 16 -8.21 5.36 0.24
CA ARG A 16 -9.20 4.59 1.00
C ARG A 16 -9.60 3.30 0.28
N LYS A 17 -9.80 3.38 -1.04
CA LYS A 17 -10.11 2.20 -1.85
C LYS A 17 -9.00 1.15 -1.76
N GLN A 18 -7.75 1.55 -1.94
CA GLN A 18 -6.61 0.63 -1.93
C GLN A 18 -6.34 0.06 -0.53
N VAL A 19 -6.51 0.86 0.54
CA VAL A 19 -6.47 0.36 1.92
C VAL A 19 -7.53 -0.72 2.13
N ASP A 20 -8.78 -0.45 1.76
CA ASP A 20 -9.87 -1.41 1.94
C ASP A 20 -9.61 -2.72 1.17
N LEU A 21 -9.07 -2.66 -0.05
CA LEU A 21 -8.73 -3.85 -0.83
C LEU A 21 -7.54 -4.60 -0.24
N ILE A 22 -6.38 -3.95 -0.20
CA ILE A 22 -5.09 -4.57 0.14
C ILE A 22 -5.09 -5.04 1.60
N TYR A 23 -5.56 -4.22 2.55
CA TYR A 23 -5.49 -4.59 3.96
C TYR A 23 -6.55 -5.64 4.30
N SER A 24 -7.71 -5.63 3.64
CA SER A 24 -8.69 -6.71 3.84
C SER A 24 -8.13 -8.03 3.33
N ALA A 25 -7.60 -8.03 2.10
CA ALA A 25 -6.99 -9.21 1.50
C ALA A 25 -5.78 -9.71 2.31
N ALA A 26 -4.90 -8.80 2.76
CA ALA A 26 -3.77 -9.17 3.61
C ALA A 26 -4.22 -9.74 4.97
N ALA A 27 -5.22 -9.15 5.61
CA ALA A 27 -5.76 -9.66 6.87
C ALA A 27 -6.31 -11.08 6.72
N ILE A 28 -7.10 -11.31 5.66
CA ILE A 28 -7.63 -12.63 5.32
C ILE A 28 -6.47 -13.59 5.01
N ALA A 29 -5.46 -13.18 4.25
CA ALA A 29 -4.29 -14.00 3.96
C ALA A 29 -3.59 -14.44 5.25
N PHE A 30 -3.31 -13.50 6.17
CA PHE A 30 -2.71 -13.78 7.48
C PHE A 30 -3.54 -14.74 8.32
N ALA A 31 -4.86 -14.58 8.33
CA ALA A 31 -5.77 -15.46 9.06
C ALA A 31 -5.84 -16.87 8.45
N ARG A 32 -5.84 -16.99 7.12
CA ARG A 32 -5.97 -18.28 6.41
C ARG A 32 -4.66 -19.07 6.36
N TYR A 33 -3.53 -18.42 6.11
CA TYR A 33 -2.33 -19.11 5.62
C TYR A 33 -1.08 -19.00 6.51
N TRP A 34 -1.05 -18.14 7.52
CA TRP A 34 0.18 -17.83 8.27
C TRP A 34 0.11 -18.30 9.73
N ASP A 35 1.10 -19.08 10.17
CA ASP A 35 1.29 -19.55 11.56
C ASP A 35 0.00 -20.09 12.26
N LYS A 36 -0.66 -21.12 11.70
CA LYS A 36 -1.97 -21.63 12.16
C LYS A 36 -3.11 -20.58 12.19
N GLY A 37 -2.90 -19.43 11.54
CA GLY A 37 -3.79 -18.27 11.51
C GLY A 37 -3.34 -17.19 12.48
N TRP A 38 -2.88 -16.05 11.96
CA TRP A 38 -2.56 -14.89 12.80
C TRP A 38 -3.84 -14.35 13.45
N GLY A 39 -3.81 -14.15 14.76
CA GLY A 39 -4.92 -13.52 15.47
C GLY A 39 -5.09 -12.02 15.13
N PRO A 40 -6.29 -11.45 15.33
CA PRO A 40 -6.64 -10.09 14.94
C PRO A 40 -5.71 -9.02 15.53
N GLU A 41 -5.26 -9.18 16.78
CA GLU A 41 -4.34 -8.22 17.42
C GLU A 41 -2.95 -8.22 16.78
N ARG A 42 -2.48 -9.36 16.26
CA ARG A 42 -1.22 -9.42 15.52
C ARG A 42 -1.37 -8.71 14.17
N ILE A 43 -2.49 -8.93 13.49
CA ILE A 43 -2.80 -8.29 12.21
C ILE A 43 -2.93 -6.76 12.37
N ARG A 44 -3.65 -6.27 13.38
CA ARG A 44 -3.75 -4.83 13.67
C ARG A 44 -2.37 -4.21 13.95
N ARG A 45 -1.53 -4.91 14.73
CA ARG A 45 -0.17 -4.46 15.04
C ARG A 45 0.77 -4.42 13.83
N ILE A 46 0.52 -5.17 12.75
CA ILE A 46 1.28 -4.98 11.52
C ILE A 46 0.75 -3.78 10.74
N PHE A 47 -0.57 -3.58 10.64
CA PHE A 47 -1.14 -2.40 9.95
C PHE A 47 -0.77 -1.07 10.62
N ASP A 48 -0.68 -1.05 11.96
CA ASP A 48 -0.17 0.13 12.67
C ASP A 48 1.28 0.42 12.31
N LYS A 49 2.13 -0.62 12.18
CA LYS A 49 3.50 -0.44 11.69
C LYS A 49 3.56 -0.03 10.24
N THR A 50 2.65 -0.51 9.41
CA THR A 50 2.55 -0.07 8.02
C THR A 50 2.26 1.43 7.92
N LEU A 51 1.38 1.95 8.79
CA LEU A 51 1.12 3.40 8.87
C LEU A 51 2.36 4.17 9.37
N GLU A 52 3.08 3.66 10.36
CA GLU A 52 4.35 4.27 10.80
C GLU A 52 5.36 4.31 9.66
N THR A 53 5.56 3.21 8.93
CA THR A 53 6.44 3.16 7.76
C THR A 53 5.98 4.10 6.66
N TRP A 54 4.67 4.22 6.41
CA TRP A 54 4.12 5.19 5.46
C TRP A 54 4.52 6.62 5.82
N ASN A 55 4.38 7.00 7.10
CA ASN A 55 4.72 8.34 7.59
C ASN A 55 6.23 8.60 7.54
N GLU A 56 7.05 7.60 7.88
CA GLU A 56 8.51 7.65 7.78
C GLU A 56 8.94 7.89 6.32
N CYS A 57 8.43 7.09 5.37
CA CYS A 57 8.73 7.27 3.96
C CYS A 57 8.20 8.61 3.42
N GLY A 58 7.06 9.08 3.92
CA GLY A 58 6.46 10.36 3.54
C GLY A 58 7.16 11.60 4.11
N ALA A 59 8.04 11.44 5.11
CA ALA A 59 8.75 12.55 5.73
C ALA A 59 9.81 13.17 4.80
N THR A 60 10.29 12.43 3.79
CA THR A 60 11.27 12.93 2.83
C THR A 60 10.92 12.52 1.40
N ASN A 61 11.34 13.31 0.41
CA ASN A 61 11.20 12.96 -1.01
C ASN A 61 12.48 12.35 -1.60
N GLN A 62 13.39 11.84 -0.76
CA GLN A 62 14.71 11.37 -1.23
C GLN A 62 14.67 9.93 -1.74
N ILE A 63 13.87 9.08 -1.10
CA ILE A 63 13.75 7.65 -1.41
C ILE A 63 12.27 7.31 -1.35
N SER A 64 11.70 6.76 -2.43
CA SER A 64 10.32 6.26 -2.36
C SER A 64 10.24 5.00 -1.50
N MET A 65 9.06 4.76 -0.92
CA MET A 65 8.79 3.50 -0.20
C MET A 65 9.03 2.24 -1.06
N ILE A 66 8.82 2.31 -2.38
CA ILE A 66 9.09 1.19 -3.28
C ILE A 66 10.60 0.97 -3.44
N GLN A 67 11.37 2.05 -3.59
CA GLN A 67 12.83 1.98 -3.58
C GLN A 67 13.38 1.43 -2.27
N MET A 68 12.84 1.89 -1.14
CA MET A 68 13.25 1.43 0.19
C MET A 68 12.98 -0.07 0.35
N LEU A 69 11.81 -0.55 -0.09
CA LEU A 69 11.51 -1.98 -0.10
C LEU A 69 12.54 -2.76 -0.92
N GLU A 70 12.82 -2.31 -2.15
CA GLU A 70 13.75 -3.03 -3.02
C GLU A 70 15.16 -3.08 -2.41
N ASN A 71 15.64 -1.98 -1.84
CA ASN A 71 16.95 -1.91 -1.20
C ASN A 71 17.06 -2.83 0.03
N GLU A 72 16.01 -2.93 0.84
CA GLU A 72 16.04 -3.71 2.09
C GLU A 72 15.71 -5.19 1.88
N SER A 73 14.79 -5.51 0.98
CA SER A 73 14.26 -6.87 0.82
C SER A 73 14.65 -7.55 -0.49
N GLY A 74 15.17 -6.81 -1.46
CA GLY A 74 15.42 -7.30 -2.82
C GLY A 74 14.15 -7.56 -3.64
N ILE A 75 12.99 -7.07 -3.19
CA ILE A 75 11.71 -7.20 -3.92
C ILE A 75 11.49 -6.00 -4.80
N GLU A 76 11.37 -6.26 -6.09
CA GLU A 76 10.92 -5.28 -7.07
C GLU A 76 9.40 -5.38 -7.23
N LEU A 77 8.66 -4.34 -6.82
CA LEU A 77 7.25 -4.21 -7.16
C LEU A 77 7.13 -3.64 -8.59
N ARG A 78 6.52 -4.44 -9.48
CA ARG A 78 6.22 -4.05 -10.87
C ARG A 78 4.74 -3.72 -11.01
N ILE A 79 4.41 -2.91 -12.01
CA ILE A 79 3.01 -2.65 -12.34
C ILE A 79 2.41 -3.94 -12.92
N PRO A 80 1.25 -4.41 -12.42
CA PRO A 80 0.50 -5.46 -13.10
C PRO A 80 0.21 -5.04 -14.56
N GLU A 81 0.41 -5.95 -15.51
CA GLU A 81 0.13 -5.73 -16.93
C GLU A 81 1.03 -4.71 -17.65
N THR A 82 2.14 -4.27 -17.05
CA THR A 82 3.14 -3.47 -17.78
C THR A 82 4.57 -3.88 -17.44
N ASP A 83 5.50 -3.68 -18.38
CA ASP A 83 6.94 -3.89 -18.14
C ASP A 83 7.60 -2.77 -17.32
N LYS A 84 6.86 -1.74 -16.92
CA LYS A 84 7.42 -0.56 -16.26
C LYS A 84 7.61 -0.80 -14.76
N GLY A 85 8.83 -0.60 -14.28
CA GLY A 85 9.16 -0.60 -12.86
C GLY A 85 8.96 0.77 -12.21
N TRP A 86 8.97 0.81 -10.87
CA TRP A 86 8.94 2.08 -10.12
C TRP A 86 10.11 3.00 -10.52
N ARG A 87 11.25 2.42 -10.92
CA ARG A 87 12.49 3.09 -11.36
C ARG A 87 12.28 4.07 -12.53
N GLU A 88 11.26 3.85 -13.36
CA GLU A 88 10.95 4.71 -14.51
C GLU A 88 10.13 5.95 -14.14
N LEU A 89 9.74 6.10 -12.87
CA LEU A 89 8.89 7.20 -12.42
C LEU A 89 9.67 8.28 -11.71
N ALA A 90 9.88 9.39 -12.42
CA ALA A 90 10.55 10.57 -11.86
C ALA A 90 9.92 11.05 -10.53
N TYR A 91 8.61 10.93 -10.34
CA TYR A 91 7.99 11.39 -9.08
C TYR A 91 8.18 10.46 -7.88
N LEU A 92 8.62 9.22 -8.10
CA LEU A 92 9.04 8.32 -7.03
C LEU A 92 10.54 8.43 -6.76
N ASN A 93 11.34 8.88 -7.75
CA ASN A 93 12.80 8.65 -7.74
C ASN A 93 13.64 9.91 -7.87
N ALA A 94 13.02 11.03 -8.24
CA ALA A 94 13.71 12.31 -8.33
C ALA A 94 13.56 13.08 -7.02
N LYS A 95 14.61 13.83 -6.65
CA LYS A 95 14.55 14.82 -5.58
C LYS A 95 13.65 15.99 -6.02
N ILE A 96 12.34 15.87 -5.78
CA ILE A 96 11.37 16.91 -6.14
C ILE A 96 11.26 17.94 -5.01
N ASN A 97 11.54 19.20 -5.34
CA ASN A 97 11.24 20.34 -4.46
C ASN A 97 9.79 20.78 -4.65
N VAL A 98 8.89 20.23 -3.83
CA VAL A 98 7.45 20.49 -3.89
C VAL A 98 7.12 21.98 -3.68
N GLY A 99 7.91 22.69 -2.88
CA GLY A 99 7.72 24.12 -2.59
C GLY A 99 7.94 25.04 -3.80
N ARG A 100 8.54 24.54 -4.89
CA ARG A 100 8.78 25.29 -6.14
C ARG A 100 7.90 24.83 -7.31
N MET A 101 6.97 23.91 -7.10
CA MET A 101 6.11 23.41 -8.17
C MET A 101 4.96 24.38 -8.45
N SER A 102 4.70 24.64 -9.73
CA SER A 102 3.46 25.30 -10.16
C SER A 102 2.24 24.43 -9.85
N LYS A 103 1.05 25.05 -9.79
CA LYS A 103 -0.23 24.33 -9.61
C LYS A 103 -0.44 23.23 -10.66
N ALA A 104 -0.08 23.49 -11.92
CA ALA A 104 -0.20 22.50 -13.00
C ALA A 104 0.72 21.29 -12.77
N GLN A 105 1.96 21.52 -12.33
CA GLN A 105 2.89 20.45 -11.99
C GLN A 105 2.41 19.63 -10.78
N MET A 106 1.85 20.28 -9.75
CA MET A 106 1.24 19.58 -8.61
C MET A 106 0.07 18.68 -9.05
N VAL A 107 -0.83 19.21 -9.88
CA VAL A 107 -1.97 18.45 -10.42
C VAL A 107 -1.48 17.23 -11.20
N TYR A 108 -0.51 17.42 -12.10
CA TYR A 108 0.09 16.34 -12.87
C TYR A 108 0.70 15.26 -11.97
N MET A 109 1.47 15.67 -10.95
CA MET A 109 2.11 14.75 -10.02
C MET A 109 1.09 13.92 -9.24
N ARG A 110 0.02 14.56 -8.71
CA ARG A 110 -1.03 13.87 -7.95
C ARG A 110 -1.80 12.85 -8.80
N GLN A 111 -2.10 13.20 -10.05
CA GLN A 111 -2.73 12.26 -10.99
C GLN A 111 -1.85 11.04 -11.29
N ARG A 112 -0.53 11.23 -11.39
CA ARG A 112 0.43 10.12 -11.55
C ARG A 112 0.53 9.27 -10.29
N GLN A 113 0.64 9.92 -9.12
CA GLN A 113 0.69 9.25 -7.82
C GLN A 113 -0.53 8.36 -7.57
N LYS A 114 -1.73 8.80 -7.95
CA LYS A 114 -2.98 8.03 -7.81
C LYS A 114 -2.86 6.61 -8.35
N LYS A 115 -2.17 6.42 -9.49
CA LYS A 115 -2.00 5.10 -10.12
C LYS A 115 -1.09 4.14 -9.33
N TRP A 116 -0.35 4.65 -8.35
CA TRP A 116 0.69 3.91 -7.63
C TRP A 116 0.42 3.73 -6.15
N ILE A 117 -0.70 4.25 -5.65
CA ILE A 117 -1.10 4.12 -4.25
C ILE A 117 -1.10 2.64 -3.81
N GLY A 118 -1.61 1.72 -4.62
CA GLY A 118 -1.64 0.30 -4.26
C GLY A 118 -0.24 -0.28 -4.06
N ALA A 119 0.66 -0.06 -5.01
CA ALA A 119 2.07 -0.49 -4.91
C ALA A 119 2.79 0.17 -3.74
N MET A 120 2.51 1.45 -3.48
CA MET A 120 3.01 2.20 -2.33
C MET A 120 2.57 1.59 -1.00
N LEU A 121 1.27 1.30 -0.83
CA LEU A 121 0.74 0.62 0.35
C LEU A 121 1.35 -0.77 0.53
N MET A 122 1.53 -1.51 -0.57
CA MET A 122 2.15 -2.82 -0.53
C MET A 122 3.62 -2.75 -0.11
N ALA A 123 4.35 -1.76 -0.61
CA ALA A 123 5.73 -1.53 -0.21
C ALA A 123 5.85 -1.27 1.29
N CYS A 124 5.00 -0.40 1.85
CA CYS A 124 4.98 -0.15 3.28
C CYS A 124 4.65 -1.41 4.07
N LEU A 125 3.65 -2.21 3.64
CA LEU A 125 3.30 -3.45 4.35
C LEU A 125 4.48 -4.43 4.37
N PHE A 126 5.16 -4.59 3.24
CA PHE A 126 6.28 -5.51 3.10
C PHE A 126 7.50 -5.04 3.89
N LEU A 127 7.81 -3.74 3.88
CA LEU A 127 8.83 -3.15 4.72
C LEU A 127 8.55 -3.40 6.21
N SER A 128 7.31 -3.17 6.66
CA SER A 128 6.95 -3.41 8.05
C SER A 128 7.04 -4.89 8.42
N LEU A 129 6.66 -5.81 7.53
CA LEU A 129 6.78 -7.25 7.75
C LEU A 129 8.25 -7.71 7.78
N HIS A 130 9.06 -7.19 6.87
CA HIS A 130 10.49 -7.45 6.81
C HIS A 130 11.16 -7.01 8.12
N ARG A 131 10.99 -5.74 8.49
CA ARG A 131 11.62 -5.14 9.67
C ARG A 131 11.13 -5.73 11.00
N LYS A 132 9.82 -5.98 11.14
CA LYS A 132 9.23 -6.44 12.42
C LYS A 132 9.21 -7.95 12.62
N TYR A 133 8.99 -8.70 11.55
CA TYR A 133 8.76 -10.14 11.62
C TYR A 133 9.79 -10.95 10.84
N GLY A 134 10.82 -10.31 10.28
CA GLY A 134 11.89 -10.98 9.54
C GLY A 134 11.40 -11.67 8.28
N PHE A 135 10.34 -11.15 7.63
CA PHE A 135 9.88 -11.71 6.37
C PHE A 135 10.96 -11.50 5.30
N GLY A 136 11.56 -12.60 4.84
CA GLY A 136 12.44 -12.61 3.67
C GLY A 136 11.66 -12.55 2.36
N LYS A 137 12.39 -12.43 1.25
CA LYS A 137 11.86 -12.32 -0.11
C LYS A 137 10.76 -13.32 -0.42
N ASP A 138 11.00 -14.61 -0.20
CA ASP A 138 10.06 -15.67 -0.57
C ASP A 138 8.74 -15.59 0.20
N ARG A 139 8.80 -15.19 1.48
CA ARG A 139 7.59 -15.02 2.31
C ARG A 139 6.76 -13.84 1.82
N LEU A 140 7.41 -12.75 1.44
CA LEU A 140 6.74 -11.55 0.92
C LEU A 140 6.15 -11.80 -0.47
N VAL A 141 6.86 -12.48 -1.36
CA VAL A 141 6.35 -12.89 -2.67
C VAL A 141 5.14 -13.83 -2.52
N ARG A 142 5.21 -14.79 -1.59
CA ARG A 142 4.07 -15.66 -1.26
C ARG A 142 2.87 -14.85 -0.76
N LEU A 143 3.09 -13.91 0.16
CA LEU A 143 2.01 -13.04 0.66
C LEU A 143 1.40 -12.21 -0.48
N MET A 144 2.22 -11.69 -1.38
CA MET A 144 1.77 -10.94 -2.55
C MET A 144 0.81 -11.77 -3.41
N GLY A 145 1.18 -13.03 -3.70
CA GLY A 145 0.31 -13.95 -4.44
C GLY A 145 -1.01 -14.22 -3.72
N GLN A 146 -0.97 -14.48 -2.40
CA GLN A 146 -2.17 -14.72 -1.60
C GLN A 146 -3.11 -13.51 -1.53
N ILE A 147 -2.55 -12.29 -1.45
CA ILE A 147 -3.34 -11.07 -1.50
C ILE A 147 -4.07 -10.97 -2.83
N TYR A 148 -3.37 -11.19 -3.95
CA TYR A 148 -3.96 -11.12 -5.28
C TYR A 148 -5.03 -12.22 -5.51
N GLU A 149 -4.78 -13.43 -5.02
CA GLU A 149 -5.75 -14.54 -5.05
C GLU A 149 -7.04 -14.17 -4.32
N ILE A 150 -6.93 -13.59 -3.12
CA ILE A 150 -8.09 -13.14 -2.33
C ILE A 150 -8.78 -11.97 -3.01
N GLU A 151 -8.05 -10.97 -3.51
CA GLU A 151 -8.67 -9.87 -4.25
C GLU A 151 -9.48 -10.38 -5.46
N THR A 152 -8.95 -11.38 -6.17
CA THR A 152 -9.61 -12.05 -7.30
C THR A 152 -10.83 -12.87 -6.86
N GLU A 153 -10.74 -13.63 -5.76
CA GLU A 153 -11.85 -14.40 -5.16
C GLU A 153 -13.07 -13.52 -4.92
N TYR A 154 -12.85 -12.30 -4.45
CA TYR A 154 -13.92 -11.32 -4.19
C TYR A 154 -14.19 -10.39 -5.37
N ASN A 155 -13.64 -10.65 -6.56
CA ASN A 155 -13.78 -9.83 -7.77
C ASN A 155 -13.43 -8.34 -7.54
N PHE A 156 -12.43 -8.06 -6.70
CA PHE A 156 -12.04 -6.72 -6.28
C PHE A 156 -13.21 -5.89 -5.69
N ASP A 157 -14.25 -6.56 -5.16
CA ASP A 157 -15.40 -5.91 -4.52
C ASP A 157 -15.02 -5.50 -3.09
N ARG A 158 -14.77 -4.20 -2.93
CA ARG A 158 -14.41 -3.57 -1.67
C ARG A 158 -15.36 -3.88 -0.53
N LYS A 159 -16.67 -3.88 -0.77
CA LYS A 159 -17.65 -4.08 0.31
C LYS A 159 -17.62 -5.52 0.79
N LYS A 160 -17.51 -6.48 -0.14
CA LYS A 160 -17.42 -7.91 0.20
C LYS A 160 -16.10 -8.23 0.92
N LEU A 161 -14.98 -7.69 0.45
CA LEU A 161 -13.67 -7.86 1.09
C LEU A 161 -13.65 -7.33 2.53
N VAL A 162 -14.16 -6.12 2.76
CA VAL A 162 -14.21 -5.54 4.11
C VAL A 162 -15.11 -6.35 5.04
N ALA A 163 -16.24 -6.87 4.53
CA ALA A 163 -17.11 -7.76 5.29
C ALA A 163 -16.40 -9.08 5.63
N ALA A 164 -15.75 -9.72 4.65
CA ALA A 164 -15.00 -10.96 4.85
C ALA A 164 -13.83 -10.77 5.82
N CYS A 165 -13.08 -9.67 5.73
CA CYS A 165 -12.01 -9.33 6.67
C CYS A 165 -12.50 -9.28 8.12
N ARG A 166 -13.69 -8.73 8.36
CA ARG A 166 -14.28 -8.69 9.71
C ARG A 166 -14.63 -10.08 10.21
N THR A 167 -15.22 -10.92 9.36
CA THR A 167 -15.69 -12.26 9.72
C THR A 167 -14.54 -13.26 9.87
N GLU A 168 -13.59 -13.27 8.93
CA GLU A 168 -12.54 -14.28 8.86
C GLU A 168 -11.30 -13.90 9.67
N ALA A 169 -10.89 -12.63 9.63
CA ALA A 169 -9.69 -12.17 10.30
C ALA A 169 -9.97 -11.46 11.64
N GLY A 170 -11.23 -11.15 11.96
CA GLY A 170 -11.59 -10.41 13.18
C GLY A 170 -11.09 -8.96 13.20
N VAL A 171 -10.77 -8.39 12.02
CA VAL A 171 -10.21 -7.04 11.89
C VAL A 171 -11.24 -6.09 11.30
N ASN A 172 -11.49 -4.97 11.99
CA ASN A 172 -12.27 -3.86 11.47
C ASN A 172 -11.32 -2.74 11.02
N LEU A 173 -11.33 -2.46 9.71
CA LEU A 173 -10.47 -1.44 9.10
C LEU A 173 -10.99 0.00 9.23
N GLN A 174 -12.11 0.23 9.95
CA GLN A 174 -12.73 1.56 10.05
C GLN A 174 -11.76 2.64 10.54
N HIS A 175 -11.27 3.39 9.55
CA HIS A 175 -10.55 4.67 9.51
C HIS A 175 -9.41 4.90 10.51
N LYS A 176 -8.22 4.34 10.20
CA LYS A 176 -6.92 4.87 10.67
C LYS A 176 -6.16 5.73 9.64
N PHE A 177 -6.69 5.90 8.42
CA PHE A 177 -6.10 6.77 7.39
C PHE A 177 -7.05 7.93 7.05
N GLY A 178 -6.79 9.10 7.63
CA GLY A 178 -7.42 10.38 7.28
C GLY A 178 -8.35 10.95 8.36
N GLY A 179 -7.74 11.69 9.30
CA GLY A 179 -8.35 12.86 9.95
C GLY A 179 -7.82 14.13 9.29
#